data_AF-A0A350JGD6-F1
#
_entry.id   AF-A0A350JGD6-F1
#
_cell.length_a   1.000
_cell.length_b   1.000
_cell.length_c   1.000
_cell.angle_alpha   90.00
_cell.angle_beta   90.00
_cell.angle_gamma   90.00
#
_symmetry.space_group_name_H-M   'P 1'
#
loop_
_entity.id
_entity.type
_entity.pdbx_description
1 polymer ?
#
loop_
_entity_poly.entity_id
_entity_poly.type
_entity_poly.pdbx_seq_one_letter_code
_entity_poly.pdbx_strand_id
1 'polypeptide(L)'
;MIPFPDQYHYLIINALIVAYPLAQSYERRLRFLRNWRAIFASTAIVGSIFLMWDELFTALEVWGFNERYLSGFYLGRLPIEEYGFFITVPFACLFIHEVLRYFVPRDILFPYRHALTWFFLILTGVLGIYFYPRIYSSSVFFLCALLLVLQLLIFRSNWLGRFYLTYIVCMIPFTVLNGWLTGAFTEEPIVWYNNFENANLRLGTIPIEDAFYQLAYLMLIVWIYERNKLQRHSENSIN
;
A
#
# COMPACT_ATOMS: atom_id res chain seq x y z
N MET A 1 -15.91 14.28 -18.77
CA MET A 1 -14.52 14.77 -18.70
C MET A 1 -14.32 15.45 -17.36
N ILE A 2 -13.26 15.09 -16.65
CA ILE A 2 -12.83 15.77 -15.42
C ILE A 2 -12.31 17.17 -15.82
N PRO A 3 -12.60 18.25 -15.09
CA PRO A 3 -12.31 19.63 -15.51
C PRO A 3 -10.83 20.05 -15.38
N PHE A 4 -9.90 19.10 -15.24
CA PHE A 4 -8.47 19.39 -15.03
C PHE A 4 -7.64 19.07 -16.28
N PRO A 5 -6.47 19.71 -16.46
CA PRO A 5 -5.55 19.33 -17.53
C PRO A 5 -5.06 17.89 -17.34
N ASP A 6 -5.05 17.11 -18.43
CA ASP A 6 -4.66 15.70 -18.44
C ASP A 6 -3.32 15.45 -17.71
N GLN A 7 -2.32 16.30 -17.97
CA GLN A 7 -0.94 16.23 -17.44
C GLN A 7 -0.81 16.21 -15.91
N TYR A 8 -1.89 16.54 -15.17
CA TYR A 8 -1.84 16.62 -13.71
C TYR A 8 -2.68 15.55 -13.02
N HIS A 9 -3.24 14.59 -13.75
CA HIS A 9 -4.08 13.55 -13.17
C HIS A 9 -3.38 12.79 -12.04
N TYR A 10 -2.12 12.35 -12.24
CA TYR A 10 -1.41 11.62 -11.18
C TYR A 10 -1.07 12.51 -9.97
N LEU A 11 -0.66 13.77 -10.20
CA LEU A 11 -0.46 14.73 -9.10
C LEU A 11 -1.74 15.00 -8.31
N ILE A 12 -2.88 15.10 -8.98
CA ILE A 12 -4.18 15.30 -8.34
C ILE A 12 -4.56 14.09 -7.48
N ILE A 13 -4.31 12.87 -7.97
CA ILE A 13 -4.51 11.63 -7.18
C ILE A 13 -3.69 11.69 -5.89
N ASN A 14 -2.40 12.03 -5.97
CA ASN A 14 -1.52 12.21 -4.81
C ASN A 14 -2.06 13.27 -3.83
N ALA A 15 -2.52 14.40 -4.34
CA ALA A 15 -3.10 15.46 -3.52
C ALA A 15 -4.38 14.98 -2.80
N LEU A 16 -5.26 14.25 -3.49
CA LEU A 16 -6.50 13.73 -2.92
C LEU A 16 -6.25 12.67 -1.84
N ILE A 17 -5.26 11.80 -2.04
CA ILE A 17 -4.83 10.80 -1.04
C ILE A 17 -4.49 11.47 0.28
N VAL A 18 -3.70 12.54 0.23
CA VAL A 18 -3.15 13.18 1.44
C VAL A 18 -4.03 14.28 2.00
N ALA A 19 -4.93 14.89 1.20
CA ALA A 19 -5.71 16.06 1.59
C ALA A 19 -6.50 15.85 2.90
N TYR A 20 -7.32 14.81 2.96
CA TYR A 20 -8.13 14.54 4.16
C TYR A 20 -7.28 14.07 5.35
N PRO A 21 -6.40 13.06 5.21
CA PRO A 21 -5.50 12.65 6.29
C PRO A 21 -4.68 13.82 6.84
N LEU A 22 -4.12 14.69 5.99
CA LEU A 22 -3.30 15.81 6.43
C LEU A 22 -4.12 16.87 7.15
N ALA A 23 -5.30 17.22 6.63
CA ALA A 23 -6.20 18.16 7.30
C ALA A 23 -6.60 17.67 8.70
N GLN A 24 -6.93 16.39 8.82
CA GLN A 24 -7.33 15.77 10.09
C GLN A 24 -6.15 15.36 10.98
N SER A 25 -4.93 15.36 10.47
CA SER A 25 -3.73 15.03 11.26
C SER A 25 -3.42 16.07 12.35
N TYR A 26 -3.94 17.29 12.20
CA TYR A 26 -3.90 18.35 13.22
C TYR A 26 -4.97 18.19 14.30
N GLU A 27 -5.91 17.25 14.14
CA GLU A 27 -6.94 16.98 15.14
C GLU A 27 -6.29 16.50 16.44
N ARG A 28 -6.51 17.27 17.51
CA ARG A 28 -5.81 17.10 18.80
C ARG A 28 -6.11 15.77 19.47
N ARG A 29 -7.22 15.11 19.09
CA ARG A 29 -7.66 13.82 19.63
C ARG A 29 -6.84 12.64 19.12
N LEU A 30 -6.44 12.65 17.84
CA LEU A 30 -5.69 11.56 17.22
C LEU A 30 -4.18 11.66 17.50
N ARG A 31 -3.63 12.87 17.65
CA ARG A 31 -2.19 13.14 17.86
C ARG A 31 -1.27 12.35 16.90
N PHE A 32 -1.75 12.08 15.69
CA PHE A 32 -1.07 11.23 14.71
C PHE A 32 0.37 11.69 14.44
N LEU A 33 0.54 13.00 14.24
CA LEU A 33 1.84 13.63 13.98
C LEU A 33 2.83 13.55 15.14
N ARG A 34 2.42 13.16 16.35
CA ARG A 34 3.36 12.88 17.46
C ARG A 34 4.32 11.74 17.12
N ASN A 35 3.86 10.80 16.29
CA ASN A 35 4.63 9.64 15.86
C ASN A 35 5.36 9.88 14.53
N TRP A 36 5.61 11.13 14.13
CA TRP A 36 6.21 11.47 12.82
C TRP A 36 7.49 10.70 12.50
N ARG A 37 8.37 10.42 13.49
CA ARG A 37 9.58 9.62 13.26
C ARG A 37 9.26 8.17 12.88
N ALA A 38 8.25 7.58 13.50
CA ALA A 38 7.82 6.22 13.19
C ALA A 38 7.18 6.18 11.79
N ILE A 39 6.30 7.17 11.49
CA ILE A 39 5.69 7.33 10.16
C ILE A 39 6.78 7.47 9.09
N PHE A 40 7.68 8.43 9.26
CA PHE A 40 8.77 8.68 8.32
C PHE A 40 9.68 7.47 8.16
N ALA A 41 10.08 6.81 9.25
CA ALA A 41 10.93 5.62 9.18
C ALA A 41 10.25 4.46 8.45
N SER A 42 8.98 4.17 8.73
CA SER A 42 8.25 3.13 7.99
C SER A 42 8.11 3.48 6.51
N THR A 43 7.71 4.72 6.20
CA THR A 43 7.52 5.18 4.82
C THR A 43 8.84 5.17 4.05
N ALA A 44 9.93 5.68 4.62
CA ALA A 44 11.22 5.75 3.96
C ALA A 44 11.81 4.34 3.72
N ILE A 45 11.79 3.46 4.73
CA ILE A 45 12.38 2.11 4.61
C ILE A 45 11.59 1.27 3.59
N VAL A 46 10.26 1.18 3.76
CA VAL A 46 9.45 0.34 2.88
C VAL A 46 9.28 0.98 1.51
N GLY A 47 9.05 2.30 1.46
CA GLY A 47 8.95 3.05 0.21
C GLY A 47 10.20 2.90 -0.64
N SER A 48 11.41 2.92 -0.06
CA SER A 48 12.64 2.70 -0.83
C SER A 48 12.70 1.30 -1.44
N ILE A 49 12.31 0.26 -0.70
CA ILE A 49 12.31 -1.14 -1.20
C ILE A 49 11.36 -1.29 -2.39
N PHE A 50 10.15 -0.73 -2.28
CA PHE A 50 9.16 -0.87 -3.33
C PHE A 50 9.39 0.10 -4.50
N LEU A 51 9.97 1.28 -4.28
CA LEU A 51 10.46 2.13 -5.38
C LEU A 51 11.54 1.44 -6.20
N MET A 52 12.46 0.70 -5.55
CA MET A 52 13.46 -0.10 -6.26
C MET A 52 12.81 -1.24 -7.05
N TRP A 53 11.77 -1.86 -6.50
CA TRP A 53 10.96 -2.84 -7.21
C TRP A 53 10.29 -2.20 -8.43
N ASP A 54 9.64 -1.06 -8.25
CA ASP A 54 8.91 -0.35 -9.30
C ASP A 54 9.83 0.09 -10.43
N GLU A 55 11.04 0.56 -10.12
CA GLU A 55 12.05 0.84 -11.15
C GLU A 55 12.44 -0.40 -11.94
N LEU A 56 12.68 -1.52 -11.25
CA LEU A 56 13.01 -2.79 -11.91
C LEU A 56 11.85 -3.26 -12.81
N PHE A 57 10.62 -3.20 -12.33
CA PHE A 57 9.45 -3.70 -13.06
C PHE A 57 9.06 -2.80 -14.23
N THR A 58 9.31 -1.50 -14.11
CA THR A 58 9.22 -0.54 -15.23
C THR A 58 10.35 -0.77 -16.25
N ALA A 59 11.55 -1.14 -15.81
CA ALA A 59 12.64 -1.52 -16.71
C ALA A 59 12.39 -2.83 -17.46
N LEU A 60 11.64 -3.76 -16.85
CA LEU A 60 11.23 -5.04 -17.44
C LEU A 60 9.91 -4.95 -18.22
N GLU A 61 9.32 -3.76 -18.39
CA GLU A 61 8.06 -3.53 -19.12
C GLU A 61 6.88 -4.36 -18.58
N VAL A 62 6.90 -4.63 -17.27
CA VAL A 62 5.80 -5.29 -16.57
C VAL A 62 4.62 -4.32 -16.39
N TRP A 63 4.94 -3.07 -16.08
CA TRP A 63 4.05 -1.92 -16.16
C TRP A 63 4.83 -0.69 -16.57
N GLY A 64 4.12 0.39 -16.83
CA GLY A 64 4.71 1.69 -17.08
C GLY A 64 3.68 2.80 -16.97
N PHE A 65 4.12 4.01 -17.30
CA PHE A 65 3.33 5.23 -17.11
C PHE A 65 3.01 5.89 -18.44
N ASN A 66 1.82 6.46 -18.54
CA ASN A 66 1.38 7.21 -19.71
C ASN A 66 1.74 8.70 -19.53
N GLU A 67 2.69 9.18 -20.33
CA GLU A 67 3.22 10.56 -20.30
C GLU A 67 2.12 11.63 -20.44
N ARG A 68 0.99 11.31 -21.10
CA ARG A 68 -0.16 12.21 -21.24
C ARG A 68 -0.68 12.71 -19.90
N TYR A 69 -0.58 11.89 -18.84
CA TYR A 69 -1.17 12.15 -17.53
C TYR A 69 -0.17 12.54 -16.44
N LEU A 70 1.06 12.87 -16.85
CA LEU A 70 2.19 13.17 -15.97
C LEU A 70 2.73 14.59 -16.21
N SER A 71 3.42 15.12 -15.20
CA SER A 71 4.08 16.43 -15.27
C SER A 71 5.31 16.46 -16.17
N GLY A 72 5.83 15.28 -16.56
CA GLY A 72 7.03 15.14 -17.38
C GLY A 72 8.35 15.17 -16.58
N PHE A 73 8.32 15.27 -15.25
CA PHE A 73 9.51 15.16 -14.41
C PHE A 73 9.76 13.71 -13.98
N TYR A 74 10.97 13.22 -14.24
CA TYR A 74 11.37 11.85 -13.94
C TYR A 74 12.62 11.82 -13.07
N LEU A 75 12.69 10.80 -12.22
CA LEU A 75 13.91 10.36 -11.57
C LEU A 75 14.06 8.87 -11.92
N GLY A 76 15.11 8.50 -12.64
CA GLY A 76 15.19 7.15 -13.22
C GLY A 76 14.15 6.96 -14.34
N ARG A 77 13.38 5.87 -14.31
CA ARG A 77 12.27 5.60 -15.23
C ARG A 77 10.92 5.95 -14.61
N LEU A 78 10.87 6.20 -13.30
CA LEU A 78 9.64 6.56 -12.60
C LEU A 78 9.38 8.08 -12.66
N PRO A 79 8.11 8.48 -12.90
CA PRO A 79 7.71 9.87 -12.80
C PRO A 79 7.74 10.34 -11.33
N ILE A 80 7.94 11.62 -11.07
CA ILE A 80 8.03 12.17 -9.70
C ILE A 80 6.74 11.90 -8.89
N GLU A 81 5.62 11.77 -9.58
CA GLU A 81 4.33 11.41 -9.03
C GLU A 81 4.33 10.04 -8.38
N GLU A 82 5.09 9.07 -8.90
CA GLU A 82 5.22 7.74 -8.30
C GLU A 82 5.94 7.82 -6.96
N TYR A 83 7.03 8.59 -6.88
CA TYR A 83 7.69 8.88 -5.60
C TYR A 83 6.76 9.57 -4.61
N GLY A 84 5.91 10.48 -5.09
CA GLY A 84 4.84 11.09 -4.31
C GLY A 84 3.82 10.06 -3.79
N PHE A 85 3.45 9.08 -4.61
CA PHE A 85 2.52 8.01 -4.25
C PHE A 85 3.06 7.15 -3.10
N PHE A 86 4.34 6.76 -3.16
CA PHE A 86 5.04 6.05 -2.08
C PHE A 86 5.21 6.85 -0.77
N ILE A 87 4.92 8.15 -0.78
CA ILE A 87 4.90 9.00 0.43
C ILE A 87 3.46 9.19 0.92
N THR A 88 2.56 9.56 0.03
CA THR A 88 1.17 9.93 0.35
C THR A 88 0.33 8.74 0.78
N VAL A 89 0.47 7.58 0.11
CA VAL A 89 -0.31 6.37 0.40
C VAL A 89 -0.01 5.81 1.80
N PRO A 90 1.25 5.56 2.19
CA PRO A 90 1.56 5.15 3.57
C PRO A 90 1.02 6.10 4.62
N PHE A 91 1.12 7.40 4.37
CA PHE A 91 0.64 8.41 5.30
C PHE A 91 -0.88 8.29 5.49
N ALA A 92 -1.63 8.18 4.40
CA ALA A 92 -3.08 8.00 4.44
C ALA A 92 -3.49 6.67 5.11
N CYS A 93 -2.82 5.57 4.77
CA CYS A 93 -3.11 4.26 5.36
C CYS A 93 -2.78 4.20 6.86
N LEU A 94 -1.65 4.78 7.30
CA LEU A 94 -1.31 4.88 8.72
C LEU A 94 -2.25 5.81 9.48
N PHE A 95 -2.75 6.87 8.84
CA PHE A 95 -3.79 7.70 9.43
C PHE A 95 -5.08 6.90 9.65
N ILE A 96 -5.55 6.15 8.64
CA ILE A 96 -6.69 5.23 8.78
C ILE A 96 -6.44 4.22 9.91
N HIS A 97 -5.23 3.66 9.99
CA HIS A 97 -4.85 2.73 11.05
C HIS A 97 -5.07 3.34 12.45
N GLU A 98 -4.60 4.56 12.69
CA GLU A 98 -4.75 5.24 13.99
C GLU A 98 -6.19 5.67 14.26
N VAL A 99 -6.93 6.11 13.24
CA VAL A 99 -8.38 6.38 13.35
C VAL A 99 -9.12 5.14 13.81
N LEU A 100 -8.85 3.98 13.21
CA LEU A 100 -9.45 2.72 13.62
C LEU A 100 -9.02 2.30 15.02
N ARG A 101 -7.74 2.51 15.40
CA ARG A 101 -7.29 2.25 16.78
C ARG A 101 -8.02 3.12 17.81
N TYR A 102 -8.34 4.36 17.46
CA TYR A 102 -9.04 5.31 18.33
C TYR A 102 -10.54 4.99 18.46
N PHE A 103 -11.25 4.83 17.33
CA PHE A 103 -12.70 4.63 17.33
C PHE A 103 -13.13 3.17 17.55
N VAL A 104 -12.26 2.21 17.23
CA VAL A 104 -12.48 0.77 17.46
C VAL A 104 -11.40 0.27 18.43
N PRO A 105 -11.53 0.59 19.74
CA PRO A 105 -10.49 0.31 20.72
C PRO A 105 -10.26 -1.20 20.93
N ARG A 106 -11.28 -2.02 20.73
CA ARG A 106 -11.18 -3.48 20.77
C ARG A 106 -10.78 -4.03 19.41
N ASP A 107 -9.82 -4.94 19.37
CA ASP A 107 -9.48 -5.65 18.13
C ASP A 107 -10.54 -6.71 17.82
N ILE A 108 -11.55 -6.32 17.03
CA ILE A 108 -12.69 -7.17 16.65
C ILE A 108 -12.28 -8.36 15.78
N LEU A 109 -11.15 -8.28 15.07
CA LEU A 109 -10.64 -9.35 14.22
C LEU A 109 -9.56 -10.20 14.91
N PHE A 110 -9.18 -9.86 16.14
CA PHE A 110 -8.20 -10.63 16.92
C PHE A 110 -8.52 -12.13 16.99
N PRO A 111 -9.78 -12.57 17.25
CA PRO A 111 -10.10 -14.00 17.29
C PRO A 111 -9.89 -14.72 15.95
N TYR A 112 -10.04 -14.00 14.84
CA TYR A 112 -9.97 -14.54 13.47
C TYR A 112 -8.60 -14.39 12.83
N ARG A 113 -7.64 -13.71 13.48
CA ARG A 113 -6.35 -13.35 12.89
C ARG A 113 -5.59 -14.54 12.30
N HIS A 114 -5.57 -15.69 12.97
CA HIS A 114 -4.87 -16.88 12.47
C HIS A 114 -5.59 -17.50 11.29
N ALA A 115 -6.93 -17.58 11.32
CA ALA A 115 -7.72 -18.09 10.21
C ALA A 115 -7.54 -17.23 8.95
N LEU A 116 -7.60 -15.89 9.09
CA LEU A 116 -7.35 -14.95 8.00
C LEU A 116 -5.93 -15.07 7.45
N THR A 117 -4.93 -15.20 8.33
CA THR A 117 -3.52 -15.35 7.92
C THR A 117 -3.29 -16.64 7.17
N TRP A 118 -3.84 -17.77 7.64
CA TRP A 118 -3.78 -19.04 6.92
C TRP A 118 -4.51 -18.99 5.59
N PHE A 119 -5.68 -18.36 5.54
CA PHE A 119 -6.42 -18.16 4.29
C PHE A 119 -5.58 -17.41 3.25
N PHE A 120 -5.07 -16.23 3.59
CA PHE A 120 -4.24 -15.46 2.66
C PHE A 120 -2.95 -16.19 2.30
N LEU A 121 -2.31 -16.86 3.26
CA LEU A 121 -1.07 -17.59 3.03
C LEU A 121 -1.26 -18.73 2.04
N ILE A 122 -2.28 -19.57 2.24
CA ILE A 122 -2.59 -20.68 1.32
C ILE A 122 -2.97 -20.12 -0.05
N LEU A 123 -3.83 -19.09 -0.09
CA LEU A 123 -4.27 -18.46 -1.33
C LEU A 123 -3.08 -17.92 -2.12
N THR A 124 -2.23 -17.08 -1.53
CA THR A 124 -1.09 -16.49 -2.23
C THR A 124 -0.02 -17.54 -2.55
N GLY A 125 0.18 -18.55 -1.70
CA GLY A 125 1.08 -19.66 -2.00
C GLY A 125 0.65 -20.45 -3.24
N VAL A 126 -0.64 -20.79 -3.35
CA VAL A 126 -1.20 -21.50 -4.50
C VAL A 126 -1.16 -20.62 -5.76
N LEU A 127 -1.60 -19.37 -5.66
CA LEU A 127 -1.61 -18.46 -6.82
C LEU A 127 -0.19 -18.13 -7.31
N GLY A 128 0.78 -17.98 -6.41
CA GLY A 128 2.18 -17.75 -6.78
C GLY A 128 2.77 -18.90 -7.59
N ILE A 129 2.45 -20.15 -7.23
CA ILE A 129 2.87 -21.34 -8.00
C ILE A 129 2.10 -21.41 -9.33
N TYR A 130 0.78 -21.18 -9.30
CA TYR A 130 -0.07 -21.31 -10.48
C TYR A 130 0.28 -20.32 -11.59
N PHE A 131 0.60 -19.07 -11.25
CA PHE A 131 0.93 -18.03 -12.22
C PHE A 131 2.41 -17.94 -12.59
N TYR A 132 3.28 -18.78 -12.03
CA TYR A 132 4.68 -18.86 -12.47
C TYR A 132 4.74 -19.32 -13.95
N PRO A 133 5.52 -18.67 -14.85
CA PRO A 133 6.60 -17.70 -14.59
C PRO A 133 6.23 -16.22 -14.77
N ARG A 134 4.93 -15.86 -14.82
CA ARG A 134 4.50 -14.45 -14.98
C ARG A 134 5.05 -13.60 -13.85
N ILE A 135 5.95 -12.66 -14.15
CA ILE A 135 6.83 -12.13 -13.10
C ILE A 135 6.07 -11.27 -12.10
N TYR A 136 5.02 -10.55 -12.52
CA TYR A 136 4.22 -9.73 -11.60
C TYR A 136 3.43 -10.58 -10.62
N SER A 137 2.62 -11.49 -11.15
CA SER A 137 1.78 -12.36 -10.33
C SER A 137 2.62 -13.16 -9.35
N SER A 138 3.63 -13.87 -9.85
CA SER A 138 4.43 -14.78 -9.03
C SER A 138 5.18 -14.03 -7.92
N SER A 139 5.86 -12.93 -8.25
CA SER A 139 6.63 -12.16 -7.27
C SER A 139 5.76 -11.54 -6.17
N VAL A 140 4.61 -10.93 -6.51
CA VAL A 140 3.69 -10.34 -5.52
C VAL A 140 3.11 -11.41 -4.61
N PHE A 141 2.64 -12.52 -5.16
CA PHE A 141 2.05 -13.59 -4.38
C PHE A 141 3.07 -14.29 -3.47
N PHE A 142 4.29 -14.54 -3.96
CA PHE A 142 5.35 -15.09 -3.13
C PHE A 142 5.82 -14.11 -2.04
N LEU A 143 5.92 -12.82 -2.34
CA LEU A 143 6.23 -11.81 -1.32
C LEU A 143 5.16 -11.80 -0.22
N CYS A 144 3.88 -11.83 -0.58
CA CYS A 144 2.78 -11.92 0.38
C CYS A 144 2.90 -13.18 1.25
N ALA A 145 3.08 -14.35 0.61
CA ALA A 145 3.22 -15.62 1.31
C ALA A 145 4.39 -15.60 2.30
N LEU A 146 5.54 -15.08 1.87
CA LEU A 146 6.72 -14.93 2.72
C LEU A 146 6.42 -14.05 3.93
N LEU A 147 5.87 -12.85 3.73
CA LEU A 147 5.55 -11.92 4.82
C LEU A 147 4.55 -12.54 5.80
N LEU A 148 3.51 -13.21 5.31
CA LEU A 148 2.52 -13.90 6.14
C LEU A 148 3.15 -15.02 6.97
N VAL A 149 4.03 -15.84 6.39
CA VAL A 149 4.78 -16.88 7.12
C VAL A 149 5.64 -16.26 8.21
N LEU A 150 6.38 -15.19 7.90
CA LEU A 150 7.21 -14.49 8.88
C LEU A 150 6.39 -13.97 10.05
N GLN A 151 5.24 -13.34 9.79
CA GLN A 151 4.37 -12.82 10.84
C GLN A 151 3.69 -13.92 11.66
N LEU A 152 3.35 -15.05 11.04
CA LEU A 152 2.65 -16.16 11.69
C LEU A 152 3.59 -17.03 12.53
N LEU A 153 4.72 -17.44 11.98
CA LEU A 153 5.59 -18.48 12.57
C LEU A 153 6.77 -17.89 13.35
N ILE A 154 7.38 -16.81 12.84
CA ILE A 154 8.60 -16.22 13.42
C ILE A 154 8.23 -15.14 14.43
N PHE A 155 7.57 -14.06 13.97
CA PHE A 155 7.26 -12.92 14.84
C PHE A 155 6.04 -13.13 15.72
N ARG A 156 5.16 -14.09 15.36
CA ARG A 156 3.94 -14.45 16.10
C ARG A 156 3.14 -13.20 16.49
N SER A 157 2.91 -12.35 15.49
CA SER A 157 2.43 -10.99 15.68
C SER A 157 1.00 -10.91 16.20
N ASN A 158 0.81 -10.25 17.35
CA ASN A 158 -0.51 -10.06 17.97
C ASN A 158 -1.32 -8.90 17.37
N TRP A 159 -0.71 -8.07 16.50
CA TRP A 159 -1.35 -6.91 15.87
C TRP A 159 -2.09 -7.24 14.56
N LEU A 160 -2.06 -8.51 14.10
CA LEU A 160 -2.62 -8.93 12.82
C LEU A 160 -4.13 -8.68 12.70
N GLY A 161 -4.92 -8.77 13.78
CA GLY A 161 -6.35 -8.47 13.75
C GLY A 161 -6.62 -7.01 13.36
N ARG A 162 -5.96 -6.07 14.05
CA ARG A 162 -5.99 -4.63 13.70
C ARG A 162 -5.49 -4.36 12.29
N PHE A 163 -4.45 -5.07 11.85
CA PHE A 163 -3.94 -4.94 10.48
C PHE A 163 -5.00 -5.35 9.45
N TYR A 164 -5.65 -6.51 9.60
CA TYR A 164 -6.68 -6.93 8.65
C TYR A 164 -7.85 -5.95 8.60
N LEU A 165 -8.27 -5.39 9.74
CA LEU A 165 -9.31 -4.36 9.76
C LEU A 165 -8.86 -3.12 8.99
N THR A 166 -7.61 -2.69 9.18
CA THR A 166 -7.02 -1.55 8.47
C THR A 166 -6.96 -1.80 6.98
N TYR A 167 -6.45 -2.98 6.57
CA TYR A 167 -6.37 -3.38 5.17
C TYR A 167 -7.75 -3.35 4.51
N ILE A 168 -8.77 -3.96 5.13
CA ILE A 168 -10.14 -3.98 4.60
C ILE A 168 -10.69 -2.55 4.42
N VAL A 169 -10.47 -1.66 5.39
CA VAL A 169 -10.95 -0.26 5.29
C VAL A 169 -10.16 0.51 4.22
N CYS A 170 -8.84 0.30 4.12
CA CYS A 170 -8.00 0.90 3.08
C CYS A 170 -8.37 0.42 1.66
N MET A 171 -8.97 -0.76 1.50
CA MET A 171 -9.45 -1.22 0.20
C MET A 171 -10.51 -0.31 -0.42
N ILE A 172 -11.25 0.46 0.39
CA ILE A 172 -12.26 1.41 -0.09
C ILE A 172 -11.62 2.55 -0.89
N PRO A 173 -10.74 3.41 -0.32
CA PRO A 173 -10.05 4.44 -1.10
C PRO A 173 -9.13 3.85 -2.17
N PHE A 174 -8.49 2.70 -1.91
CA PHE A 174 -7.68 1.99 -2.90
C PHE A 174 -8.47 1.72 -4.19
N THR A 175 -9.70 1.19 -4.09
CA THR A 175 -10.49 0.83 -5.28
C THR A 175 -10.82 2.06 -6.13
N VAL A 176 -11.08 3.21 -5.50
CA VAL A 176 -11.38 4.44 -6.21
C VAL A 176 -10.12 5.01 -6.88
N LEU A 177 -9.02 5.11 -6.13
CA LEU A 177 -7.81 5.79 -6.58
C LEU A 177 -7.00 4.93 -7.56
N ASN A 178 -6.82 3.63 -7.29
CA ASN A 178 -6.20 2.72 -8.25
C ASN A 178 -7.12 2.47 -9.45
N GLY A 179 -8.44 2.54 -9.27
CA GLY A 179 -9.38 2.57 -10.39
C GLY A 179 -9.05 3.74 -11.33
N TRP A 180 -8.83 4.93 -10.77
CA TRP A 180 -8.38 6.09 -11.56
C TRP A 180 -7.04 5.85 -12.24
N LEU A 181 -6.01 5.39 -11.51
CA LEU A 181 -4.70 5.10 -12.09
C LEU A 181 -4.75 4.11 -13.25
N THR A 182 -5.67 3.14 -13.17
CA THR A 182 -5.78 2.06 -14.16
C THR A 182 -6.83 2.30 -15.25
N GLY A 183 -7.38 3.52 -15.35
CA GLY A 183 -8.21 3.92 -16.48
C GLY A 183 -9.73 3.90 -16.26
N ALA A 184 -10.21 3.87 -15.01
CA ALA A 184 -11.66 3.93 -14.73
C ALA A 184 -12.27 5.31 -15.03
N PHE A 185 -11.46 6.37 -15.01
CA PHE A 185 -11.92 7.77 -15.20
C PHE A 185 -11.16 8.54 -16.30
N THR A 186 -10.29 7.85 -17.03
CA THR A 186 -9.48 8.40 -18.13
C THR A 186 -9.65 7.52 -19.37
N GLU A 187 -9.42 8.09 -20.56
CA GLU A 187 -9.53 7.33 -21.83
C GLU A 187 -8.48 6.21 -21.92
N GLU A 188 -7.31 6.48 -21.37
CA GLU A 188 -6.18 5.55 -21.28
C GLU A 188 -5.73 5.46 -19.81
N PRO A 189 -5.20 4.32 -19.37
CA PRO A 189 -4.67 4.21 -18.02
C PRO A 189 -3.48 5.15 -17.81
N ILE A 190 -3.37 5.70 -16.59
CA ILE A 190 -2.18 6.45 -16.15
C ILE A 190 -1.03 5.47 -15.92
N VAL A 191 -1.34 4.33 -15.29
CA VAL A 191 -0.43 3.19 -15.10
C VAL A 191 -0.97 2.00 -15.89
N TRP A 192 -0.26 1.63 -16.94
CA TRP A 192 -0.62 0.49 -17.79
C TRP A 192 0.14 -0.76 -17.34
N TYR A 193 -0.47 -1.93 -17.53
CA TYR A 193 0.12 -3.21 -17.13
C TYR A 193 0.20 -4.16 -18.33
N ASN A 194 1.31 -4.88 -18.42
CA ASN A 194 1.51 -5.94 -19.40
C ASN A 194 0.80 -7.24 -18.96
N ASN A 195 -0.23 -7.64 -19.70
CA ASN A 195 -1.04 -8.82 -19.36
C ASN A 195 -0.30 -10.16 -19.60
N PHE A 196 0.87 -10.15 -20.24
CA PHE A 196 1.73 -11.34 -20.30
C PHE A 196 2.42 -11.63 -18.95
N GLU A 197 2.61 -10.59 -18.13
CA GLU A 197 3.33 -10.66 -16.86
C GLU A 197 2.43 -10.75 -15.62
N ASN A 198 1.12 -10.53 -15.79
CA ASN A 198 0.12 -10.59 -14.72
C ASN A 198 -0.93 -11.69 -14.96
N ALA A 199 -1.86 -11.89 -14.03
CA ALA A 199 -2.88 -12.94 -14.10
C ALA A 199 -3.90 -12.72 -15.22
N ASN A 200 -3.92 -11.51 -15.80
CA ASN A 200 -4.96 -10.99 -16.68
C ASN A 200 -6.36 -11.03 -16.03
N LEU A 201 -6.40 -10.91 -14.70
CA LEU A 201 -7.61 -10.81 -13.89
C LEU A 201 -7.66 -9.40 -13.29
N ARG A 202 -8.84 -8.77 -13.33
CA ARG A 202 -9.01 -7.40 -12.86
C ARG A 202 -10.21 -7.22 -11.93
N LEU A 203 -10.06 -6.35 -10.95
CA LEU A 203 -11.12 -5.77 -10.15
C LEU A 203 -11.50 -4.43 -10.78
N GLY A 204 -12.56 -4.43 -11.60
CA GLY A 204 -12.81 -3.30 -12.50
C GLY A 204 -11.66 -3.17 -13.50
N THR A 205 -10.92 -2.07 -13.43
CA THR A 205 -9.72 -1.84 -14.24
C THR A 205 -8.41 -2.25 -13.55
N ILE A 206 -8.44 -2.52 -12.25
CA ILE A 206 -7.25 -2.74 -11.42
C ILE A 206 -6.79 -4.21 -11.53
N PRO A 207 -5.51 -4.52 -11.81
CA PRO A 207 -5.00 -5.88 -11.71
C PRO A 207 -5.26 -6.48 -10.33
N ILE A 208 -5.62 -7.76 -10.27
CA ILE A 208 -5.93 -8.40 -8.98
C ILE A 208 -4.71 -8.43 -8.05
N GLU A 209 -3.51 -8.49 -8.62
CA GLU A 209 -2.23 -8.42 -7.92
C GLU A 209 -2.09 -7.16 -7.06
N ASP A 210 -2.59 -6.01 -7.50
CA ASP A 210 -2.45 -4.74 -6.79
C ASP A 210 -3.05 -4.82 -5.37
N ALA A 211 -4.12 -5.59 -5.17
CA ALA A 211 -4.70 -5.80 -3.84
C ALA A 211 -3.72 -6.54 -2.92
N PHE A 212 -3.00 -7.53 -3.46
CA PHE A 212 -2.00 -8.29 -2.71
C PHE A 212 -0.69 -7.50 -2.56
N TYR A 213 -0.30 -6.72 -3.56
CA TYR A 213 0.78 -5.76 -3.45
C TYR A 213 0.50 -4.79 -2.30
N GLN A 214 -0.72 -4.24 -2.23
CA GLN A 214 -1.17 -3.38 -1.14
C GLN A 214 -1.15 -4.12 0.21
N LEU A 215 -1.52 -5.40 0.27
CA LEU A 215 -1.43 -6.22 1.47
C LEU A 215 0.02 -6.34 1.96
N ALA A 216 0.95 -6.71 1.08
CA ALA A 216 2.37 -6.84 1.40
C ALA A 216 2.98 -5.49 1.83
N TYR A 217 2.73 -4.45 1.04
CA TYR A 217 3.24 -3.10 1.28
C TYR A 217 2.74 -2.54 2.62
N LEU A 218 1.42 -2.59 2.87
CA LEU A 218 0.83 -2.11 4.11
C LEU A 218 1.30 -2.92 5.32
N MET A 219 1.48 -4.24 5.17
CA MET A 219 1.95 -5.09 6.26
C MET A 219 3.33 -4.68 6.74
N LEU A 220 4.25 -4.40 5.81
CA LEU A 220 5.60 -3.93 6.13
C LEU A 220 5.56 -2.52 6.76
N ILE A 221 4.74 -1.62 6.22
CA ILE A 221 4.54 -0.27 6.76
C ILE A 221 4.05 -0.34 8.22
N VAL A 222 2.96 -1.06 8.48
CA VAL A 222 2.36 -1.19 9.82
C VAL A 222 3.31 -1.90 10.78
N TRP A 223 4.01 -2.94 10.32
CA TRP A 223 4.95 -3.69 11.15
C TRP A 223 6.10 -2.80 11.66
N ILE A 224 6.75 -2.04 10.78
CA ILE A 224 7.84 -1.12 11.16
C ILE A 224 7.29 0.03 12.00
N TYR A 225 6.13 0.58 11.63
CA TYR A 225 5.48 1.67 12.36
C TYR A 225 5.17 1.28 13.81
N GLU A 226 4.51 0.15 14.04
CA GLU A 226 4.16 -0.32 15.39
C GLU A 226 5.40 -0.64 16.22
N ARG A 227 6.42 -1.28 15.63
CA ARG A 227 7.68 -1.57 16.30
C ARG A 227 8.37 -0.29 16.80
N ASN A 228 8.48 0.72 15.94
CA ASN A 228 9.12 1.99 16.27
C ASN A 228 8.29 2.82 17.26
N LYS A 229 6.96 2.72 17.20
CA LYS A 229 6.06 3.39 18.14
C LYS A 229 6.19 2.80 19.55
N LEU A 230 6.28 1.47 19.68
CA LEU A 230 6.43 0.79 20.97
C LEU A 230 7.76 1.13 21.67
N GLN A 231 8.88 1.14 20.93
CA GLN A 231 10.20 1.49 21.48
C GLN A 231 10.22 2.90 22.10
N ARG A 232 9.53 3.86 21.48
CA ARG A 232 9.43 5.24 22.01
C ARG A 232 8.56 5.35 23.25
N HIS A 233 7.55 4.49 23.40
CA HIS A 233 6.77 4.46 24.63
C HIS A 233 7.59 3.92 25.80
N SER A 234 8.44 2.91 25.59
CA SER A 234 9.36 2.42 26.62
C SER A 234 10.42 3.47 26.98
N GLU A 235 11.03 4.16 26.01
CA GLU A 235 12.04 5.20 26.27
C GLU A 235 11.48 6.40 27.06
N ASN A 236 10.25 6.83 26.75
CA ASN A 236 9.60 7.94 27.46
C ASN A 236 9.05 7.54 28.84
N SER A 237 9.01 6.25 29.18
CA SER A 237 8.61 5.79 30.53
C SER A 237 9.79 5.62 31.49
N ILE A 238 11.01 5.66 30.97
CA ILE A 238 12.26 5.48 31.73
C ILE A 238 12.91 6.83 32.09
N ASN A 239 12.56 7.91 31.37
CA ASN A 239 12.96 9.29 31.63
C ASN A 239 11.85 10.06 32.34
#